data_AF-A0A2T1DY40-F1
#
_entry.id   AF-A0A2T1DY40-F1
#
_cell.length_a   1.000
_cell.length_b   1.000
_cell.length_c   1.000
_cell.angle_alpha   90.00
_cell.angle_beta   90.00
_cell.angle_gamma   90.00
#
_symmetry.space_group_name_H-M   'P 1'
#
loop_
_entity.id
_entity.type
_entity.pdbx_description
1 polymer ?
#
loop_
_entity_poly.entity_id
_entity_poly.type
_entity_poly.pdbx_seq_one_letter_code
_entity_poly.pdbx_strand_id
1 'polypeptide(L)'
;MQVELALTSTQRVRTKEAVINSLILSDRTYLILRLPDGTLKSYPATITAKQMQSEVEQFRTKLEDFGTEAYLEPAQRLYNLLIRPMAADLAQSEPTFYQR
;
A
#
# COMPACT_ATOMS: atom_id res chain seq x y z
N MET A 1 -27.42 15.78 1.48
CA MET A 1 -26.03 15.60 1.91
C MET A 1 -25.53 14.31 1.28
N GLN A 2 -24.96 14.40 0.07
CA GLN A 2 -24.45 13.25 -0.67
C GLN A 2 -22.97 13.09 -0.29
N VAL A 3 -22.61 11.94 0.28
CA VAL A 3 -21.21 11.54 0.46
C VAL A 3 -20.92 10.54 -0.64
N GLU A 4 -20.70 11.07 -1.84
CA GLU A 4 -20.21 10.32 -2.99
C GLU A 4 -18.94 11.04 -3.44
N LEU A 5 -17.79 10.73 -2.82
CA LEU A 5 -16.51 11.28 -3.23
C LEU A 5 -15.41 10.23 -3.11
N ALA A 6 -14.89 9.88 -4.29
CA ALA A 6 -13.56 9.33 -4.58
C ALA A 6 -13.33 7.81 -4.53
N LEU A 7 -14.27 6.98 -5.00
CA LEU A 7 -13.93 5.63 -5.49
C LEU A 7 -14.14 5.45 -7.01
N THR A 8 -14.55 6.52 -7.71
CA THR A 8 -14.99 6.48 -9.12
C THR A 8 -14.03 7.20 -10.07
N SER A 9 -12.73 7.28 -9.78
CA SER A 9 -11.77 7.29 -10.88
C SER A 9 -11.63 5.84 -11.32
N THR A 10 -12.35 5.47 -12.38
CA THR A 10 -12.23 4.15 -13.01
C THR A 10 -10.80 3.97 -13.52
N GLN A 11 -9.87 3.60 -12.64
CA GLN A 11 -8.67 2.88 -13.03
C GLN A 11 -9.19 1.63 -13.72
N ARG A 12 -8.99 1.54 -15.04
CA ARG A 12 -9.18 0.31 -15.79
C ARG A 12 -8.18 -0.69 -15.25
N VAL A 13 -8.53 -1.35 -14.16
CA VAL A 13 -7.76 -2.48 -13.65
C VAL A 13 -7.82 -3.53 -14.73
N ARG A 14 -6.67 -3.87 -15.30
CA ARG A 14 -6.63 -4.92 -16.30
C ARG A 14 -6.98 -6.22 -15.60
N THR A 15 -7.62 -7.13 -16.31
CA THR A 15 -8.19 -8.40 -15.80
C THR A 15 -7.16 -9.35 -15.14
N LYS A 16 -5.90 -8.94 -15.03
CA LYS A 16 -4.78 -9.71 -14.48
C LYS A 16 -3.96 -8.94 -13.41
N GLU A 17 -4.42 -7.78 -12.95
CA GLU A 17 -3.66 -6.94 -12.01
C GLU A 17 -4.20 -7.07 -10.58
N ALA A 18 -3.30 -7.24 -9.62
CA ALA A 18 -3.61 -7.01 -8.21
C ALA A 18 -3.55 -5.51 -7.91
N VAL A 19 -4.53 -5.00 -7.15
CA VAL A 19 -4.61 -3.58 -6.79
C VAL A 19 -4.64 -3.44 -5.28
N ILE A 20 -3.74 -2.61 -4.75
CA ILE A 20 -3.65 -2.29 -3.32
C ILE A 20 -4.12 -0.86 -3.13
N ASN A 21 -5.14 -0.65 -2.30
CA ASN A 21 -5.60 0.68 -1.90
C ASN A 21 -5.45 0.85 -0.39
N SER A 22 -5.04 2.04 0.04
CA SER A 22 -5.01 2.41 1.46
C SER A 22 -6.26 3.17 1.85
N LEU A 23 -6.91 2.74 2.93
CA LEU A 23 -7.97 3.46 3.63
C LEU A 23 -7.44 3.94 4.98
N ILE A 24 -7.09 5.22 5.05
CA ILE A 24 -6.50 5.83 6.24
C ILE A 24 -7.63 6.52 7.03
N LEU A 25 -7.94 5.98 8.21
CA LEU A 25 -8.89 6.56 9.16
C LEU A 25 -8.13 7.17 10.35
N SER A 26 -8.80 7.99 11.15
CA SER A 26 -8.15 8.70 12.27
C SER A 26 -7.47 7.77 13.28
N ASP A 27 -8.09 6.63 13.61
CA ASP A 27 -7.62 5.68 14.62
C ASP A 27 -6.92 4.44 14.02
N ARG A 28 -7.10 4.16 12.73
CA ARG A 28 -6.61 2.93 12.08
C ARG A 28 -6.40 3.10 10.58
N THR A 29 -5.51 2.29 10.02
CA THR A 29 -5.33 2.20 8.57
C THR A 29 -5.64 0.79 8.09
N TYR A 30 -6.37 0.67 6.98
CA TYR A 30 -6.60 -0.59 6.28
C TYR A 30 -5.97 -0.56 4.90
N LEU A 31 -5.50 -1.73 4.47
CA LEU A 31 -5.08 -1.96 3.10
C LEU A 31 -6.05 -2.94 2.47
N ILE A 32 -6.63 -2.53 1.34
CA ILE A 32 -7.58 -3.31 0.58
C ILE A 32 -6.84 -3.87 -0.62
N LEU A 33 -6.64 -5.19 -0.61
CA LEU A 33 -6.09 -5.94 -1.72
C LEU A 33 -7.23 -6.49 -2.57
N ARG A 34 -7.23 -6.15 -3.85
CA ARG A 34 -8.05 -6.82 -4.86
C ARG A 34 -7.16 -7.70 -5.73
N LEU A 35 -7.44 -8.99 -5.74
CA LEU A 35 -6.72 -9.96 -6.56
C LEU A 35 -7.31 -10.00 -7.99
N PRO A 36 -6.56 -10.56 -8.97
CA PRO A 36 -7.00 -10.65 -10.37
C PRO A 36 -8.31 -11.41 -10.58
N ASP A 37 -8.59 -12.41 -9.73
CA ASP A 37 -9.82 -13.21 -9.73
C ASP A 37 -11.04 -12.45 -9.17
N GLY A 38 -10.84 -11.21 -8.71
CA GLY A 38 -11.87 -10.38 -8.09
C GLY A 38 -11.96 -10.53 -6.58
N THR A 39 -11.19 -11.43 -5.97
CA THR A 39 -11.18 -11.62 -4.51
C THR A 39 -10.71 -10.34 -3.82
N LEU A 40 -11.50 -9.87 -2.84
CA LEU A 40 -11.18 -8.71 -2.01
C LEU A 40 -10.78 -9.17 -0.61
N LYS A 41 -9.64 -8.67 -0.14
CA LYS A 41 -9.13 -8.91 1.21
C LYS A 41 -8.71 -7.60 1.85
N SER A 42 -8.95 -7.48 3.15
CA SER A 42 -8.53 -6.33 3.96
C SER A 42 -7.46 -6.73 4.95
N TYR A 43 -6.47 -5.86 5.09
CA TYR A 43 -5.33 -6.02 5.97
C TYR A 43 -5.24 -4.81 6.89
N PRO A 44 -5.43 -4.96 8.21
CA PRO A 44 -5.22 -3.86 9.13
C PRO A 44 -3.72 -3.55 9.24
N ALA A 45 -3.34 -2.30 9.00
CA ALA A 45 -2.05 -1.80 9.46
C ALA A 45 -2.22 -1.38 10.92
N THR A 46 -1.47 -2.00 11.82
CA THR A 46 -1.59 -1.86 13.28
C THR A 46 -1.02 -0.53 13.81
N ILE A 47 -1.22 0.56 13.06
CA ILE A 47 -0.75 1.90 13.37
C ILE A 47 -1.82 2.95 13.04
N THR A 48 -1.78 4.06 13.78
CA THR A 48 -2.66 5.22 13.57
C THR A 48 -2.28 5.99 12.31
N ALA A 49 -3.19 6.82 11.78
CA ALA A 49 -2.87 7.71 10.65
C ALA A 49 -1.67 8.62 10.93
N LYS A 50 -1.52 9.13 12.17
CA LYS A 50 -0.40 9.99 12.56
C LYS A 50 0.92 9.23 12.51
N GLN A 51 0.95 7.98 12.97
CA GLN A 51 2.14 7.13 12.88
C GLN A 51 2.46 6.79 11.42
N MET A 52 1.45 6.46 10.61
CA MET A 52 1.63 6.20 9.17
C MET A 52 2.25 7.40 8.47
N GLN A 53 1.71 8.60 8.70
CA GLN A 53 2.25 9.83 8.15
C GLN A 53 3.70 10.05 8.57
N SER A 54 4.03 9.81 9.84
CA SER A 54 5.41 9.95 10.33
C SER A 54 6.38 8.97 9.65
N GLU A 55 6.01 7.71 9.47
CA GLU A 55 6.84 6.72 8.77
C GLU A 55 7.07 7.11 7.30
N VAL A 56 6.02 7.58 6.62
CA VAL A 56 6.11 8.03 5.22
C VAL A 56 6.99 9.28 5.09
N GLU A 57 6.83 10.27 5.97
CA GLU A 57 7.66 11.49 5.93
C GLU A 57 9.13 11.20 6.26
N GLN A 58 9.39 10.32 7.22
CA GLN A 58 10.76 9.87 7.51
C GLN A 58 11.38 9.18 6.30
N PHE A 59 10.65 8.27 5.65
CA PHE A 59 11.13 7.62 4.44
C PHE A 59 11.43 8.64 3.34
N ARG A 60 10.49 9.53 3.03
CA ARG A 60 10.65 10.57 1.99
C ARG A 60 11.87 11.45 2.26
N THR A 61 12.00 11.96 3.49
CA THR A 61 13.12 12.82 3.89
C THR A 61 14.46 12.10 3.75
N LYS A 62 14.55 10.83 4.14
CA LYS A 62 15.79 10.04 4.02
C LYS A 62 16.11 9.63 2.58
N LEU A 63 15.09 9.50 1.73
CA LEU A 63 15.26 9.21 0.32
C LEU A 63 15.88 10.40 -0.44
N GLU A 64 15.66 11.62 0.05
CA GLU A 64 16.23 12.86 -0.50
C GLU A 64 17.70 13.09 -0.09
N ASP A 65 18.21 12.35 0.91
CA ASP A 65 19.59 12.44 1.39
C ASP A 65 20.54 11.54 0.56
N PHE A 66 20.94 12.07 -0.59
CA PHE A 66 21.81 11.37 -1.53
C PHE A 66 23.21 11.12 -0.94
N GLY A 67 23.72 9.90 -1.12
CA GLY A 67 25.04 9.49 -0.61
C GLY A 67 24.98 8.71 0.69
N THR A 68 23.79 8.52 1.27
CA THR A 68 23.54 7.60 2.38
C THR A 68 22.49 6.55 2.01
N GLU A 69 22.50 5.42 2.72
CA GLU A 69 21.44 4.41 2.64
C GLU A 69 20.46 4.53 3.80
N ALA A 70 20.38 5.71 4.44
CA ALA A 70 19.54 5.92 5.62
C ALA A 70 18.04 5.73 5.33
N TYR A 71 17.62 5.71 4.06
CA TYR A 71 16.26 5.39 3.64
C TYR A 71 15.90 3.91 3.78
N LEU A 72 16.87 2.99 3.85
CA LEU A 72 16.62 1.55 3.91
C LEU A 72 15.84 1.16 5.15
N GLU A 73 16.18 1.73 6.30
CA GLU A 73 15.52 1.44 7.57
C GLU A 73 14.01 1.83 7.57
N PRO A 74 13.61 3.08 7.24
CA PRO A 74 12.20 3.43 7.12
C PRO A 74 11.50 2.71 5.96
N ALA A 75 12.20 2.41 4.85
CA ALA A 75 11.64 1.58 3.77
C ALA A 75 11.28 0.18 4.26
N GLN A 76 12.15 -0.47 5.05
CA GLN A 76 11.90 -1.79 5.59
C GLN A 76 10.74 -1.81 6.58
N ARG A 77 10.59 -0.75 7.39
CA ARG A 77 9.42 -0.57 8.27
C ARG A 77 8.13 -0.44 7.47
N LEU A 78 8.10 0.42 6.46
CA LEU A 78 6.93 0.58 5.58
C LEU A 78 6.61 -0.72 4.84
N TYR A 79 7.61 -1.44 4.34
CA TYR A 79 7.39 -2.76 3.71
C TYR A 79 6.75 -3.74 4.69
N ASN A 80 7.26 -3.81 5.93
CA ASN A 80 6.74 -4.71 6.95
C ASN A 80 5.31 -4.35 7.38
N LEU A 81 4.96 -3.07 7.35
CA LEU A 81 3.62 -2.59 7.68
C LEU A 81 2.63 -2.77 6.53
N LEU A 82 3.06 -2.50 5.30
CA LEU A 82 2.15 -2.35 4.15
C LEU A 82 2.09 -3.59 3.26
N ILE A 83 3.21 -4.26 3.05
CA ILE A 83 3.32 -5.33 2.04
C ILE A 83 3.41 -6.70 2.69
N ARG A 84 4.24 -6.85 3.73
CA ARG A 84 4.45 -8.13 4.41
C ARG A 84 3.17 -8.85 4.85
N PRO A 85 2.11 -8.17 5.37
CA PRO A 85 0.87 -8.84 5.76
C PRO A 85 0.16 -9.57 4.61
N MET A 86 0.33 -9.08 3.38
CA MET A 86 -0.33 -9.60 2.19
C MET A 86 0.62 -10.30 1.21
N ALA A 87 1.89 -10.48 1.57
CA ALA A 87 2.90 -11.03 0.68
C ALA A 87 2.56 -12.43 0.16
N ALA A 88 1.97 -13.29 1.01
CA ALA A 88 1.57 -14.64 0.61
C ALA A 88 0.44 -14.64 -0.44
N ASP A 89 -0.48 -13.69 -0.35
CA ASP A 89 -1.58 -13.54 -1.32
C ASP A 89 -1.09 -12.93 -2.63
N LEU A 90 -0.20 -11.95 -2.56
CA LEU A 90 0.45 -11.37 -3.74
C LEU A 90 1.30 -12.40 -4.49
N ALA A 91 1.97 -13.31 -3.78
CA ALA A 91 2.74 -14.38 -4.40
C ALA A 91 1.86 -15.39 -5.16
N GLN A 92 0.64 -15.65 -4.66
CA GLN A 92 -0.33 -16.53 -5.30
C GLN A 92 -0.99 -15.89 -6.53
N SER A 93 -0.90 -14.57 -6.70
CA SER A 93 -1.60 -13.85 -7.75
C SER A 93 -0.86 -13.85 -9.11
N GLU A 94 0.24 -14.59 -9.25
CA GLU A 94 1.11 -14.65 -10.44
C GLU A 94 1.33 -13.28 -11.11
N PRO A 95 1.87 -12.28 -10.39
CA PRO A 95 1.99 -10.92 -10.90
C PRO A 95 2.82 -10.91 -12.18
N THR A 96 2.22 -10.46 -13.29
CA THR A 96 2.92 -10.33 -14.56
C THR A 96 3.81 -9.10 -14.49
N PHE A 97 5.13 -9.28 -14.33
CA PHE A 97 6.08 -8.19 -14.42
C PHE A 97 6.22 -7.75 -15.88
N TYR A 98 5.86 -6.51 -16.20
CA TYR A 98 6.12 -5.95 -17.53
C TYR A 98 7.63 -5.86 -17.74
N GLN A 99 8.18 -6.72 -18.60
CA GLN A 99 9.52 -6.52 -19.14
C GLN A 99 9.46 -5.31 -20.07
N ARG A 100 10.17 -4.23 -19.70
CA ARG A 100 10.43 -3.08 -20.56
C ARG A 100 11.67 -3.31 -21.38
#